data_AF-A0A4R7F463-F1
#
_entry.id   AF-A0A4R7F463-F1
#
_cell.length_a   1.000
_cell.length_b   1.000
_cell.length_c   1.000
_cell.angle_alpha   90.00
_cell.angle_beta   90.00
_cell.angle_gamma   90.00
#
_symmetry.space_group_name_H-M   'P 1'
#
loop_
_entity.id
_entity.type
_entity.pdbx_description
1 polymer ?
#
loop_
_entity_poly.entity_id
_entity_poly.type
_entity_poly.pdbx_seq_one_letter_code
_entity_poly.pdbx_strand_id
1 'polypeptide(L)'
;MNPEDSISVILFFVAFITLISGYLFRFKPPKTINFIYGYRTKRSMSGQEHWDFAHLYSGKLMLILGAVLFFLALLSLFVKIQLEEPFLGLLAVGIFVIGMAIVIYKTEKALKKTFDNKKA
;
A
#
# COMPACT_ATOMS: atom_id res chain seq x y z
N MET A 1 20.56 -20.53 -2.53
CA MET A 1 19.28 -19.88 -2.83
C MET A 1 19.48 -19.23 -4.18
N ASN A 2 18.64 -19.55 -5.16
CA ASN A 2 18.83 -18.97 -6.49
C ASN A 2 18.33 -17.51 -6.48
N PRO A 3 18.96 -16.61 -7.24
CA PRO A 3 18.30 -15.57 -8.03
C PRO A 3 16.88 -15.13 -7.64
N GLU A 4 16.03 -15.89 -8.31
CA GLU A 4 14.59 -15.90 -8.37
C GLU A 4 13.89 -16.25 -7.05
N ASP A 5 14.54 -17.00 -6.16
CA ASP A 5 13.98 -17.35 -4.85
C ASP A 5 13.99 -16.11 -3.95
N SER A 6 15.03 -15.29 -4.03
CA SER A 6 15.23 -14.07 -3.22
C SER A 6 14.14 -13.03 -3.51
N ILE A 7 13.87 -12.75 -4.80
CA ILE A 7 12.83 -11.79 -5.20
C ILE A 7 11.42 -12.25 -4.82
N SER A 8 11.13 -13.54 -5.00
CA SER A 8 9.82 -14.11 -4.69
C SER A 8 9.52 -13.99 -3.19
N VAL A 9 10.49 -14.30 -2.33
CA VAL A 9 10.37 -14.16 -0.88
C VAL A 9 10.10 -12.71 -0.47
N ILE A 10 10.83 -11.74 -1.04
CA ILE A 10 10.61 -10.31 -0.76
C ILE A 10 9.19 -9.90 -1.17
N LEU A 11 8.75 -10.26 -2.38
CA LEU A 11 7.43 -9.90 -2.88
C LEU A 11 6.31 -10.53 -2.03
N PHE A 12 6.44 -11.80 -1.63
CA PHE A 12 5.46 -12.44 -0.75
C PHE A 12 5.36 -11.74 0.61
N PHE A 13 6.50 -11.44 1.22
CA PHE A 13 6.54 -10.78 2.53
C PHE A 13 5.88 -9.40 2.48
N VAL A 14 6.23 -8.59 1.48
CA VAL A 14 5.67 -7.26 1.29
C VAL A 14 4.18 -7.33 0.93
N ALA A 15 3.77 -8.28 0.09
CA ALA A 15 2.36 -8.52 -0.23
C ALA A 15 1.55 -8.81 1.03
N PHE A 16 2.04 -9.70 1.89
CA PHE A 16 1.36 -10.11 3.11
C PHE A 16 1.20 -8.95 4.10
N ILE A 17 2.27 -8.19 4.36
CA ILE A 17 2.22 -7.00 5.22
C ILE A 17 1.24 -5.96 4.66
N THR A 18 1.26 -5.75 3.34
CA THR A 18 0.37 -4.79 2.67
C THR A 18 -1.10 -5.23 2.78
N LEU A 19 -1.38 -6.53 2.61
CA LEU A 19 -2.73 -7.10 2.78
C LEU A 19 -3.24 -6.95 4.22
N ILE A 20 -2.42 -7.28 5.22
CA ILE A 20 -2.78 -7.11 6.63
C ILE A 20 -3.05 -5.64 6.94
N SER A 21 -2.15 -4.76 6.53
CA SER A 21 -2.30 -3.32 6.77
C SER A 21 -3.54 -2.77 6.08
N GLY A 22 -3.80 -3.19 4.84
CA GLY A 22 -5.00 -2.83 4.10
C GLY A 22 -6.28 -3.34 4.77
N TYR A 23 -6.27 -4.58 5.27
CA TYR A 23 -7.38 -5.16 6.03
C TYR A 23 -7.66 -4.39 7.32
N LEU A 24 -6.61 -4.09 8.10
CA LEU A 24 -6.74 -3.30 9.32
C LEU A 24 -7.32 -1.92 9.03
N PHE A 25 -6.80 -1.20 8.03
CA PHE A 25 -7.35 0.11 7.66
C PHE A 25 -8.78 0.05 7.13
N ARG A 26 -9.14 -1.02 6.42
CA ARG A 26 -10.47 -1.16 5.81
C ARG A 26 -11.55 -1.59 6.80
N PHE A 27 -11.22 -2.45 7.76
CA PHE A 27 -12.20 -3.10 8.62
C PHE A 27 -12.02 -2.82 10.11
N LYS A 28 -10.81 -2.43 10.53
CA LYS A 28 -10.48 -2.08 11.92
C LYS A 28 -9.70 -0.76 11.98
N PRO A 29 -10.18 0.33 11.33
CA PRO A 29 -9.45 1.60 11.32
C PRO A 29 -9.28 2.15 12.75
N PRO A 30 -8.24 2.96 13.00
CA PRO A 30 -8.11 3.68 14.26
C PRO A 30 -9.33 4.58 14.47
N LYS A 31 -10.01 4.46 15.60
CA LYS A 31 -11.28 5.15 15.85
C LYS A 31 -11.14 6.64 16.12
N THR A 32 -9.94 7.08 16.49
CA THR A 32 -9.67 8.47 16.84
C THR A 32 -8.37 8.93 16.19
N ILE A 33 -8.35 10.20 15.81
CA ILE A 33 -7.14 10.86 15.34
C ILE A 33 -6.07 10.75 16.42
N ASN A 34 -4.90 10.24 16.04
CA ASN A 34 -3.75 10.13 16.92
C ASN A 34 -2.45 10.23 16.12
N PHE A 35 -1.36 10.57 16.81
CA PHE A 35 -0.06 10.78 16.17
C PHE A 35 0.81 9.53 16.10
N ILE A 36 0.40 8.41 16.69
CA ILE A 36 1.21 7.18 16.79
C ILE A 36 0.96 6.26 15.59
N TYR A 37 -0.30 6.09 15.19
CA TYR A 37 -0.71 5.12 14.19
C TYR A 37 -1.86 5.61 13.30
N GLY A 38 -1.77 5.32 12.00
CA GLY A 38 -2.79 5.61 11.00
C GLY A 38 -2.28 6.41 9.81
N TYR A 39 -3.22 6.82 8.94
CA TYR A 39 -3.00 7.63 7.76
C TYR A 39 -2.86 9.11 8.14
N ARG A 40 -1.65 9.53 8.51
CA ARG A 40 -1.38 10.81 9.20
C ARG A 40 -1.02 11.98 8.27
N THR A 41 -1.79 12.19 7.20
CA THR A 41 -1.61 13.39 6.37
C THR A 41 -2.38 14.58 6.95
N LYS A 42 -1.95 15.81 6.65
CA LYS A 42 -2.62 17.05 7.11
C LYS A 42 -4.11 17.07 6.77
N ARG A 43 -4.49 16.56 5.59
CA ARG A 43 -5.89 16.48 5.17
C ARG A 43 -6.66 15.41 5.91
N SER A 44 -6.07 14.24 6.15
CA SER A 44 -6.74 13.17 6.88
C SER A 44 -6.97 13.54 8.35
N MET A 45 -6.04 14.28 8.95
CA MET A 45 -6.11 14.66 10.37
C MET A 45 -6.92 15.94 10.63
N SER A 46 -7.57 16.54 9.62
CA SER A 46 -8.32 17.80 9.78
C SER A 46 -9.66 17.62 10.52
N GLY A 47 -10.18 16.40 10.57
CA GLY A 47 -11.43 16.06 11.25
C GLY A 47 -11.73 14.56 11.18
N GLN A 48 -12.60 14.08 12.07
CA GLN A 48 -12.85 12.64 12.20
C GLN A 48 -13.38 12.00 10.92
N GLU A 49 -14.27 12.70 10.19
CA GLU A 49 -14.77 12.20 8.89
C GLU A 49 -13.66 12.03 7.84
N HIS A 50 -12.66 12.92 7.83
CA HIS A 50 -11.52 12.82 6.91
C HIS A 50 -10.60 11.67 7.31
N TRP A 51 -10.44 11.46 8.61
CA TRP A 51 -9.66 10.37 9.18
C TRP A 51 -10.27 9.02 8.81
N ASP A 52 -11.57 8.85 9.04
CA ASP A 52 -12.30 7.62 8.74
C ASP A 52 -12.29 7.33 7.23
N PHE A 53 -12.56 8.34 6.42
CA PHE A 53 -12.53 8.21 4.96
C PHE A 53 -11.14 7.78 4.46
N ALA A 54 -10.07 8.41 4.95
CA ALA A 54 -8.72 8.12 4.49
C ALA A 54 -8.32 6.67 4.77
N HIS A 55 -8.62 6.13 5.95
CA HIS A 55 -8.33 4.74 6.29
C HIS A 55 -9.16 3.77 5.45
N LEU A 56 -10.46 3.99 5.31
CA LEU A 56 -11.32 3.12 4.52
C LEU A 56 -10.93 3.09 3.03
N TYR A 57 -10.53 4.24 2.48
CA TYR A 57 -10.12 4.38 1.09
C TYR A 57 -8.72 3.82 0.83
N SER A 58 -7.73 4.24 1.62
CA SER A 58 -6.36 3.72 1.52
C SER A 58 -6.31 2.22 1.79
N GLY A 59 -7.03 1.72 2.80
CA GLY A 59 -7.13 0.30 3.11
C GLY A 59 -7.65 -0.52 1.94
N LYS A 60 -8.68 -0.04 1.22
CA LYS A 60 -9.15 -0.67 -0.02
C LYS A 60 -8.05 -0.72 -1.08
N LEU A 61 -7.32 0.38 -1.30
CA LEU A 61 -6.24 0.41 -2.29
C LEU A 61 -5.06 -0.47 -1.91
N MET A 62 -4.72 -0.56 -0.62
CA MET A 62 -3.68 -1.45 -0.11
C MET A 62 -4.06 -2.92 -0.29
N LEU A 63 -5.33 -3.30 -0.10
CA LEU A 63 -5.77 -4.67 -0.42
C LEU A 63 -5.59 -5.01 -1.90
N ILE A 64 -5.89 -4.07 -2.80
CA ILE A 64 -5.67 -4.25 -4.24
C ILE A 64 -4.17 -4.36 -4.54
N LEU A 65 -3.34 -3.46 -3.99
CA LEU A 65 -1.89 -3.50 -4.17
C LEU A 65 -1.29 -4.79 -3.65
N GLY A 66 -1.66 -5.21 -2.45
CA GLY A 66 -1.19 -6.45 -1.83
C GLY A 66 -1.58 -7.68 -2.66
N ALA A 67 -2.79 -7.72 -3.23
CA ALA A 67 -3.19 -8.79 -4.14
C ALA A 67 -2.35 -8.79 -5.43
N VAL A 68 -2.10 -7.62 -6.03
CA VAL A 68 -1.21 -7.49 -7.20
C VAL A 68 0.20 -7.98 -6.88
N LEU A 69 0.78 -7.55 -5.75
CA LEU A 69 2.10 -8.00 -5.31
C LEU A 69 2.14 -9.51 -5.08
N PHE A 70 1.09 -10.09 -4.51
CA PHE A 70 0.97 -11.54 -4.32
C PHE A 70 0.96 -12.30 -5.65
N PHE A 71 0.21 -11.82 -6.65
CA PHE A 71 0.22 -12.43 -7.99
C PHE A 71 1.57 -12.25 -8.71
N LEU A 72 2.26 -11.11 -8.51
CA LEU A 72 3.61 -10.93 -9.02
C LEU A 72 4.61 -11.88 -8.36
N ALA A 73 4.47 -12.13 -7.05
CA ALA A 73 5.28 -13.11 -6.32
C ALA A 73 5.04 -14.55 -6.81
N LEU A 74 3.79 -14.91 -7.14
CA LEU A 74 3.48 -16.18 -7.77
C LEU A 74 4.09 -16.29 -9.17
N LEU A 75 4.00 -15.22 -9.96
CA LEU A 75 4.54 -15.20 -11.32
C LEU A 75 6.08 -15.32 -11.33
N SER A 76 6.78 -14.71 -10.36
CA SER A 76 8.25 -14.79 -10.27
C SER A 76 8.76 -16.20 -10.01
N LEU A 77 7.94 -17.12 -9.49
CA LEU A 77 8.30 -18.54 -9.36
C LEU A 77 8.41 -19.28 -10.70
N PHE A 78 7.72 -18.78 -11.74
CA PHE A 78 7.68 -19.41 -13.06
C PHE A 78 8.54 -18.68 -14.10
N VAL A 79 8.92 -17.42 -13.83
CA VAL A 79 9.67 -16.57 -14.76
C VAL A 79 11.11 -16.47 -14.32
N LYS A 80 12.03 -16.97 -15.15
CA LYS A 80 13.47 -16.79 -14.94
C LYS A 80 13.92 -15.43 -15.44
N ILE A 81 14.37 -14.58 -14.51
CA ILE A 81 14.89 -13.25 -14.81
C ILE A 81 16.41 -13.30 -14.72
N GLN A 82 17.09 -13.03 -15.84
CA GLN A 82 18.56 -12.98 -15.90
C GLN A 82 19.06 -11.61 -15.44
N LEU A 83 18.93 -11.34 -14.14
CA LEU A 83 19.50 -10.18 -13.47
C LEU A 83 20.31 -10.64 -12.26
N GLU A 84 21.32 -9.87 -11.87
CA GLU A 84 22.04 -10.15 -10.63
C GLU A 84 21.13 -9.89 -9.41
N GLU A 85 21.32 -10.68 -8.35
CA GLU A 85 20.62 -10.59 -7.06
C GLU A 85 20.32 -9.16 -6.57
N PRO A 86 21.30 -8.23 -6.48
CA PRO A 86 21.03 -6.88 -5.96
C PRO A 86 20.03 -6.10 -6.81
N PHE A 87 20.01 -6.30 -8.13
CA PHE A 87 19.06 -5.62 -9.03
C PHE A 87 17.65 -6.21 -8.91
N LEU A 88 17.53 -7.52 -8.67
CA LEU A 88 16.24 -8.17 -8.43
C LEU A 88 15.58 -7.67 -7.14
N GLY A 89 16.35 -7.57 -6.05
CA GLY A 89 15.86 -7.00 -4.79
C GLY A 89 15.42 -5.54 -4.95
N LEU A 90 16.22 -4.72 -5.66
CA LEU A 90 15.88 -3.33 -5.93
C LEU A 90 14.60 -3.19 -6.76
N LEU A 91 14.39 -4.08 -7.73
CA LEU A 91 13.18 -4.11 -8.54
C LEU A 91 11.93 -4.37 -7.69
N ALA A 92 11.96 -5.38 -6.81
CA ALA A 92 10.83 -5.68 -5.92
C ALA A 92 10.50 -4.52 -4.98
N VAL A 93 11.52 -3.91 -4.37
CA VAL A 93 11.34 -2.72 -3.52
C VAL A 93 10.80 -1.54 -4.33
N GLY A 94 11.31 -1.31 -5.54
CA GLY A 94 10.85 -0.25 -6.43
C GLY A 94 9.36 -0.39 -6.80
N ILE A 95 8.93 -1.60 -7.15
CA ILE A 95 7.51 -1.90 -7.43
C ILE A 95 6.63 -1.56 -6.22
N PHE A 96 7.05 -1.97 -5.02
CA PHE A 96 6.32 -1.67 -3.79
C PHE A 96 6.24 -0.17 -3.50
N VAL A 97 7.36 0.54 -3.58
CA VAL A 97 7.43 1.99 -3.30
C VAL A 97 6.54 2.77 -4.27
N ILE A 98 6.60 2.45 -5.56
CA ILE A 98 5.74 3.07 -6.58
C ILE A 98 4.27 2.76 -6.28
N GLY A 99 3.94 1.51 -5.93
CA GLY A 99 2.60 1.10 -5.55
C GLY A 99 2.05 1.90 -4.36
N MET A 100 2.83 2.04 -3.29
CA MET A 100 2.46 2.83 -2.11
C MET A 100 2.34 4.32 -2.42
N ALA A 101 3.21 4.87 -3.26
CA ALA A 101 3.08 6.25 -3.73
C ALA A 101 1.76 6.47 -4.48
N ILE A 102 1.33 5.52 -5.31
CA ILE A 102 0.02 5.55 -5.98
C ILE A 102 -1.13 5.49 -4.97
N VAL A 103 -1.04 4.64 -3.94
CA VAL A 103 -2.04 4.56 -2.85
C VAL A 103 -2.18 5.93 -2.16
N ILE A 104 -1.06 6.55 -1.80
CA ILE A 104 -1.03 7.85 -1.12
C ILE A 104 -1.62 8.93 -2.02
N TYR A 105 -1.14 9.02 -3.26
CA TYR A 105 -1.60 10.01 -4.23
C TYR A 105 -3.11 9.91 -4.48
N LYS A 106 -3.63 8.70 -4.71
CA LYS A 106 -5.06 8.48 -4.94
C LYS A 106 -5.89 8.82 -3.70
N THR A 107 -5.41 8.46 -2.51
CA THR A 107 -6.11 8.77 -1.25
C THR A 107 -6.18 10.27 -1.00
N GLU A 108 -5.06 11.01 -1.17
CA GLU A 108 -5.03 12.46 -1.03
C GLU A 108 -5.90 13.17 -2.08
N LYS A 109 -5.89 12.68 -3.32
CA LYS A 109 -6.77 13.19 -4.38
C LYS A 109 -8.25 12.97 -4.04
N ALA A 110 -8.59 11.80 -3.50
CA ALA A 110 -9.95 11.48 -3.08
C ALA A 110 -10.40 12.30 -1.88
N LEU A 111 -9.53 12.53 -0.89
CA LEU A 111 -9.77 13.42 0.25
C LEU A 111 -10.09 14.84 -0.23
N LYS A 112 -9.21 15.42 -1.06
CA LYS A 112 -9.40 16.75 -1.64
C LYS A 112 -10.73 16.85 -2.40
N LYS A 113 -11.02 15.89 -3.30
CA LYS A 113 -12.26 15.89 -4.08
C LYS A 113 -13.53 15.82 -3.20
N THR A 114 -13.47 15.07 -2.10
CA THR A 114 -14.65 14.80 -1.26
C THR A 114 -14.94 15.94 -0.29
N PHE A 115 -13.91 16.59 0.25
CA PHE A 115 -14.08 17.54 1.36
C PHE A 115 -13.71 18.99 1.03
N ASP A 116 -12.80 19.26 0.09
CA ASP A 116 -12.49 20.64 -0.31
C ASP A 116 -13.58 21.21 -1.22
N ASN A 117 -14.26 20.36 -2.01
CA ASN A 117 -15.40 20.78 -2.84
C ASN A 117 -16.70 21.04 -2.04
N LYS A 118 -16.77 20.66 -0.76
CA LYS A 118 -17.93 20.94 0.12
C LYS A 118 -17.84 22.31 0.80
N LYS A 119 -16.73 23.03 0.63
CA LYS A 119 -16.51 24.38 1.20
C LYS A 119 -16.83 25.52 0.22
N ALA A 120 -17.48 25.22 -0.92
CA ALA A 120 -17.89 26.20 -1.92
C ALA A 120 -19.40 26.43 -1.86
#